data_AF-A0A182ZZV1-F1
#
_entry.id   AF-A0A182ZZV1-F1
#
_cell.length_a   1.000
_cell.length_b   1.000
_cell.length_c   1.000
_cell.angle_alpha   90.00
_cell.angle_beta   90.00
_cell.angle_gamma   90.00
#
_symmetry.space_group_name_H-M   'P 1'
#
loop_
_entity.id
_entity.type
_entity.pdbx_description
1 polymer ?
#
loop_
_entity_poly.entity_id
_entity_poly.type
_entity_poly.pdbx_seq_one_letter_code
_entity_poly.pdbx_strand_id
1 'polypeptide(L)'
;MAGVGVNVQNVAPSICLQQILDRIQPSTSPITPAEMMAQVLNQLERMIDCVLGPQATHGLDWLMNLYMRCWIHGNKRILVQTPSVAQGGVPRACIIIGLDAFGYLRVRDVQNGAEYTLHPDGNSMDMMRGLICPK
;
A
#
# COMPACT_ATOMS: atom_id res chain seq x y z
N MET A 1 -2.50 -5.13 -17.79
CA MET A 1 -3.36 -3.92 -17.81
C MET A 1 -3.72 -3.60 -16.37
N ALA A 2 -3.52 -2.37 -15.92
CA ALA A 2 -3.88 -1.93 -14.58
C ALA A 2 -5.03 -0.93 -14.68
N GLY A 3 -6.07 -1.09 -13.86
CA GLY A 3 -7.17 -0.15 -13.73
C GLY A 3 -7.07 0.59 -12.40
N VAL A 4 -7.26 1.92 -12.42
CA VAL A 4 -7.24 2.76 -11.22
C VAL A 4 -8.55 3.52 -11.14
N GLY A 5 -9.24 3.41 -10.00
CA GLY A 5 -10.47 4.14 -9.70
C GLY A 5 -10.24 5.07 -8.52
N VAL A 6 -10.66 6.34 -8.64
CA VAL A 6 -10.54 7.34 -7.58
C VAL A 6 -11.89 8.04 -7.43
N ASN A 7 -12.36 8.16 -6.20
CA ASN A 7 -13.57 8.93 -5.89
C ASN A 7 -13.26 10.43 -5.86
N VAL A 8 -13.55 11.15 -6.95
CA VAL A 8 -13.16 12.57 -7.10
C VAL A 8 -14.15 13.51 -6.40
N GLN A 9 -15.43 13.41 -6.73
CA GLN A 9 -16.48 14.34 -6.26
C GLN A 9 -17.69 13.64 -5.64
N ASN A 10 -17.79 12.32 -5.69
CA ASN A 10 -18.99 11.62 -5.23
C ASN A 10 -18.96 11.45 -3.70
N VAL A 11 -19.70 12.30 -2.99
CA VAL A 11 -19.69 12.40 -1.52
C VAL A 11 -20.24 11.14 -0.81
N ALA A 12 -21.04 10.33 -1.49
CA ALA A 12 -21.64 9.11 -0.94
C ALA A 12 -21.27 7.88 -1.79
N PRO A 13 -21.03 6.69 -1.21
CA PRO A 13 -21.18 6.34 0.20
C PRO A 13 -19.93 6.59 1.07
N SER A 14 -18.82 7.06 0.47
CA SER A 14 -17.54 7.26 1.17
C SER A 14 -16.90 8.60 0.80
N ILE A 15 -15.87 8.98 1.54
CA ILE A 15 -15.11 10.21 1.34
C ILE A 15 -14.60 10.33 -0.11
N CYS A 16 -14.71 11.53 -0.69
CA CYS A 16 -14.14 11.86 -2.00
C CYS A 16 -12.96 12.83 -1.87
N LEU A 17 -12.16 12.95 -2.94
CA LEU A 17 -11.01 13.85 -3.01
C LEU A 17 -11.41 15.31 -2.75
N GLN A 18 -12.52 15.78 -3.34
CA GLN A 18 -13.00 17.14 -3.13
C GLN A 18 -13.22 17.45 -1.65
N GLN A 19 -13.83 16.53 -0.89
CA GLN A 19 -14.06 16.72 0.55
C GLN A 19 -12.76 16.83 1.35
N ILE A 20 -11.68 16.19 0.91
CA ILE A 20 -10.36 16.32 1.55
C ILE A 20 -9.76 17.69 1.21
N LEU A 21 -9.84 18.11 -0.06
CA LEU A 21 -9.34 19.41 -0.51
C LEU A 21 -10.05 20.56 0.21
N ASP A 22 -11.38 20.50 0.32
CA ASP A 22 -12.19 21.52 1.00
C ASP A 22 -11.79 21.70 2.48
N ARG A 23 -11.29 20.64 3.13
CA ARG A 23 -10.80 20.70 4.53
C ARG A 23 -9.42 21.34 4.66
N ILE A 24 -8.57 21.23 3.64
CA ILE A 24 -7.21 21.77 3.65
C ILE A 24 -7.23 23.23 3.20
N GLN A 25 -7.90 23.49 2.09
CA GLN A 25 -8.03 24.81 1.50
C GLN A 25 -9.34 24.88 0.71
N PRO A 26 -10.37 25.56 1.24
CA PRO A 26 -11.61 25.78 0.52
C PRO A 26 -11.31 26.50 -0.80
N SER A 27 -11.53 25.81 -1.92
CA SER A 27 -11.40 26.41 -3.26
C SER A 27 -12.75 26.93 -3.73
N THR A 28 -12.73 27.99 -4.53
CA THR A 28 -13.94 28.48 -5.22
C THR A 28 -14.35 27.58 -6.38
N SER A 29 -13.46 26.69 -6.82
CA SER A 29 -13.64 25.83 -7.99
C SER A 29 -13.29 24.38 -7.62
N PRO A 30 -14.22 23.42 -7.83
CA PRO A 30 -13.99 22.03 -7.50
C PRO A 30 -13.05 21.37 -8.52
N ILE A 31 -12.25 20.39 -8.09
CA ILE A 31 -11.38 19.60 -8.97
C ILE A 31 -12.21 18.68 -9.86
N THR A 32 -11.96 18.70 -11.16
CA THR A 32 -12.62 17.81 -12.11
C THR A 32 -11.90 16.45 -12.21
N PRO A 33 -12.60 15.37 -12.61
CA PRO A 33 -11.95 14.09 -12.88
C PRO A 33 -10.83 14.17 -13.93
N ALA A 34 -10.96 15.05 -14.92
CA ALA A 34 -9.95 15.26 -15.96
C ALA A 34 -8.68 15.91 -15.38
N GLU A 35 -8.82 16.95 -14.56
CA GLU A 35 -7.68 17.58 -13.88
C GLU A 35 -6.99 16.62 -12.92
N MET A 36 -7.75 15.85 -12.14
CA MET A 36 -7.19 14.83 -11.26
C MET A 36 -6.39 13.79 -12.06
N MET A 37 -6.97 13.29 -13.16
CA MET A 37 -6.30 12.31 -14.02
C MET A 37 -5.02 12.87 -14.63
N ALA A 38 -5.04 14.11 -15.13
CA ALA A 38 -3.86 14.77 -15.67
C ALA A 38 -2.76 14.92 -14.60
N GLN A 39 -3.11 15.31 -13.37
CA GLN A 39 -2.15 15.42 -12.27
C GLN A 39 -1.53 14.06 -11.90
N VAL A 40 -2.34 13.00 -11.81
CA VAL A 40 -1.86 11.64 -11.52
C VAL A 40 -0.92 11.14 -12.63
N LEU A 41 -1.31 11.31 -13.90
CA LEU A 41 -0.49 10.86 -15.03
C LEU A 41 0.83 11.64 -15.11
N ASN A 42 0.79 12.97 -14.98
CA ASN A 42 1.99 13.81 -14.96
C ASN A 42 2.93 13.40 -13.82
N GLN A 43 2.38 13.11 -12.64
CA GLN A 43 3.18 12.72 -11.49
C GLN A 43 3.77 11.31 -11.66
N LEU A 44 3.01 10.38 -12.25
CA LEU A 44 3.48 9.03 -12.56
C LEU A 44 4.62 9.07 -13.59
N GLU A 45 4.45 9.83 -14.67
CA GLU A 45 5.47 10.02 -15.70
C GLU A 45 6.77 10.57 -15.11
N ARG A 46 6.68 11.63 -14.28
CA ARG A 46 7.85 12.17 -13.55
C ARG A 46 8.56 11.11 -12.71
N MET A 47 7.81 10.28 -11.99
CA MET A 47 8.41 9.21 -11.18
C MET A 47 9.08 8.14 -12.04
N ILE A 48 8.46 7.77 -13.17
CA ILE A 48 9.04 6.81 -14.12
C ILE A 48 10.32 7.38 -14.74
N ASP A 49 10.29 8.62 -15.20
CA ASP A 49 11.45 9.26 -15.82
C ASP A 49 12.62 9.42 -14.85
N CYS A 50 12.35 9.71 -13.58
CA CYS A 50 13.38 9.80 -12.54
C CYS A 50 14.14 8.47 -12.33
N VAL A 51 13.50 7.32 -12.59
CA VAL A 51 14.05 5.97 -12.29
C VAL A 51 14.47 5.21 -13.54
N LEU A 52 13.71 5.31 -14.63
CA LEU A 52 13.86 4.51 -15.85
C LEU A 52 14.10 5.37 -17.10
N GLY A 53 14.01 6.70 -16.98
CA GLY A 53 14.18 7.61 -18.10
C GLY A 53 15.63 7.71 -18.58
N PRO A 54 15.86 8.30 -19.77
CA PRO A 54 17.21 8.46 -20.33
C PRO A 54 18.14 9.30 -19.46
N GLN A 55 17.57 10.14 -18.60
CA GLN A 55 18.26 11.03 -17.66
C GLN A 55 17.94 10.64 -16.21
N ALA A 56 17.71 9.35 -15.94
CA ALA A 56 17.37 8.86 -14.61
C ALA A 56 18.43 9.32 -13.59
N THR A 57 17.94 9.95 -12.52
CA THR A 57 18.77 10.50 -11.42
C THR A 57 18.68 9.65 -10.17
N HIS A 58 17.77 8.69 -10.14
CA HIS A 58 17.46 7.86 -8.99
C HIS A 58 17.35 6.38 -9.39
N GLY A 59 17.63 5.49 -8.44
CA GLY A 59 17.36 4.06 -8.56
C GLY A 59 16.00 3.67 -7.98
N LEU A 60 15.65 2.38 -8.11
CA LEU A 60 14.40 1.84 -7.56
C LEU A 60 14.28 2.04 -6.04
N ASP A 61 15.40 2.10 -5.32
CA ASP A 61 15.44 2.38 -3.88
C ASP A 61 14.80 3.73 -3.52
N TRP A 62 14.92 4.75 -4.37
CA TRP A 62 14.28 6.03 -4.14
C TRP A 62 12.75 5.88 -4.17
N LEU A 63 12.24 5.12 -5.15
CA LEU A 63 10.81 4.83 -5.27
C LEU A 63 10.31 3.98 -4.10
N MET A 64 11.11 2.99 -3.67
CA MET A 64 10.81 2.17 -2.50
C MET A 64 10.76 3.01 -1.22
N ASN A 65 11.69 3.95 -1.05
CA ASN A 65 11.66 4.89 0.07
C ASN A 65 10.41 5.79 0.04
N LEU A 66 10.03 6.31 -1.14
CA LEU A 66 8.80 7.09 -1.28
C LEU A 66 7.57 6.26 -0.93
N TYR A 67 7.51 5.03 -1.42
CA TYR A 67 6.44 4.08 -1.09
C TYR A 67 6.34 3.84 0.41
N MET A 68 7.46 3.57 1.08
CA MET A 68 7.50 3.31 2.52
C MET A 68 7.09 4.53 3.36
N ARG A 69 7.34 5.76 2.90
CA ARG A 69 6.84 6.99 3.57
C ARG A 69 5.32 7.13 3.49
N CYS A 70 4.72 6.66 2.40
CA CYS A 70 3.26 6.70 2.20
C CYS A 70 2.54 5.43 2.70
N TRP A 71 3.28 4.48 3.28
CA TRP A 71 2.75 3.18 3.68
C TRP A 71 1.88 3.28 4.95
N ILE A 72 0.58 3.07 4.80
CA ILE A 72 -0.40 3.19 5.90
C ILE A 72 -0.56 1.92 6.76
N HIS A 73 0.24 0.87 6.51
CA HIS A 73 0.10 -0.43 7.19
C HIS A 73 1.22 -0.73 8.19
N GLY A 74 2.12 0.22 8.45
CA GLY A 74 3.15 0.06 9.48
C GLY A 74 2.54 -0.21 10.86
N ASN A 75 3.22 -1.04 11.67
CA ASN A 75 2.85 -1.38 13.04
C ASN A 75 1.46 -2.02 13.23
N LYS A 76 0.82 -2.50 12.16
CA LYS A 76 -0.44 -3.23 12.30
C LYS A 76 -0.18 -4.65 12.79
N ARG A 77 -1.00 -5.10 13.75
CA ARG A 77 -1.04 -6.50 14.19
C ARG A 77 -1.82 -7.33 13.18
N ILE A 78 -1.25 -8.47 12.80
CA ILE A 78 -1.84 -9.40 11.85
C ILE A 78 -1.77 -10.83 12.39
N LEU A 79 -2.60 -11.71 11.82
CA LEU A 79 -2.57 -13.14 12.02
C LEU A 79 -2.04 -13.80 10.75
N VAL A 80 -0.98 -14.58 10.88
CA VAL A 80 -0.37 -15.34 9.79
C VAL A 80 -0.75 -16.81 9.96
N GLN A 81 -1.56 -17.31 9.05
CA GLN A 81 -1.81 -18.74 8.94
C GLN A 81 -0.68 -19.38 8.14
N THR A 82 -0.11 -20.47 8.64
CA THR A 82 0.82 -21.30 7.89
C THR A 82 0.09 -22.55 7.37
N PRO A 83 0.64 -23.32 6.43
CA PRO A 83 0.03 -24.57 5.96
C PRO A 83 -0.28 -25.56 7.10
N SER A 84 0.53 -25.55 8.17
CA SER A 84 0.27 -26.32 9.40
C SER A 84 -0.95 -25.81 10.19
N VAL A 85 -1.26 -24.51 10.11
CA VAL A 85 -2.46 -23.89 10.72
C VAL A 85 -3.72 -24.31 9.96
N ALA A 86 -3.66 -24.46 8.64
CA ALA A 86 -4.77 -24.96 7.83
C ALA A 86 -5.19 -26.41 8.18
N GLN A 87 -4.32 -27.17 8.87
CA GLN A 87 -4.58 -28.51 9.38
C GLN A 87 -4.98 -28.55 10.87
N GLY A 88 -5.40 -27.41 11.44
CA GLY A 88 -5.86 -27.30 12.84
C GLY A 88 -4.88 -26.66 13.81
N GLY A 89 -3.77 -26.09 13.34
CA GLY A 89 -2.87 -25.28 14.15
C GLY A 89 -3.43 -23.89 14.50
N VAL A 90 -2.74 -23.16 15.39
CA VAL A 90 -3.12 -21.80 15.81
C VAL A 90 -2.38 -20.77 14.94
N PRO A 91 -3.06 -19.76 14.36
CA PRO A 91 -2.41 -18.70 13.60
C PRO A 91 -1.41 -17.90 14.45
N ARG A 92 -0.28 -17.51 13.83
CA ARG A 92 0.75 -16.71 14.52
C ARG A 92 0.37 -15.25 14.52
N ALA A 93 0.45 -14.61 15.68
CA ALA A 93 0.27 -13.17 15.78
C ALA A 93 1.60 -12.46 15.47
N CYS A 94 1.58 -11.56 14.48
CA CYS A 94 2.74 -10.80 14.06
C CYS A 94 2.43 -9.30 13.97
N ILE A 95 3.47 -8.47 13.93
CA ILE A 95 3.39 -7.02 13.69
C ILE A 95 4.08 -6.73 12.36
N ILE A 96 3.44 -5.95 11.49
CA ILE A 96 4.06 -5.47 10.25
C ILE A 96 5.18 -4.49 10.61
N ILE A 97 6.40 -4.80 10.18
CA ILE A 97 7.60 -3.96 10.41
C ILE A 97 8.11 -3.29 9.14
N GLY A 98 7.56 -3.64 7.97
CA GLY A 98 7.82 -2.95 6.71
C GLY A 98 7.89 -3.91 5.53
N LEU A 99 8.66 -3.53 4.52
CA LEU A 99 9.00 -4.36 3.37
C LEU A 99 10.51 -4.65 3.37
N ASP A 100 10.92 -5.71 2.68
CA ASP A 100 12.32 -5.94 2.32
C ASP A 100 12.69 -5.24 1.00
N ALA A 101 13.95 -5.39 0.56
CA ALA A 101 14.47 -4.76 -0.66
C ALA A 101 13.76 -5.24 -1.94
N PHE A 102 13.06 -6.36 -1.89
CA PHE A 102 12.31 -6.94 -3.01
C PHE A 102 10.81 -6.60 -2.94
N GLY A 103 10.38 -5.87 -1.92
CA GLY A 103 8.99 -5.50 -1.71
C GLY A 103 8.15 -6.56 -0.99
N TYR A 104 8.77 -7.59 -0.40
CA TYR A 104 8.06 -8.59 0.39
C TYR A 104 7.78 -8.11 1.80
N LEU A 105 6.63 -8.53 2.34
CA LEU A 105 6.16 -8.06 3.64
C LEU A 105 7.00 -8.63 4.78
N ARG A 106 7.60 -7.74 5.57
CA ARG A 106 8.33 -8.12 6.79
C ARG A 106 7.45 -8.00 8.00
N VAL A 107 7.49 -9.02 8.85
CA VAL A 107 6.70 -9.12 10.06
C VAL A 107 7.56 -9.58 11.24
N ARG A 108 7.18 -9.17 12.45
CA ARG A 108 7.78 -9.64 13.71
C ARG A 108 6.77 -10.42 14.53
N ASP A 109 7.11 -11.63 14.93
CA ASP A 109 6.26 -12.47 15.77
C ASP A 109 6.17 -11.90 17.19
N VAL A 110 4.95 -11.86 17.72
CA VAL A 110 4.65 -11.23 19.02
C VAL A 110 5.13 -12.09 20.20
N GLN A 111 5.23 -13.42 20.04
CA GLN A 111 5.61 -14.33 21.11
C GLN A 111 7.12 -14.41 21.30
N ASN A 112 7.87 -14.57 20.21
CA ASN A 112 9.32 -14.81 20.27
C ASN A 112 10.17 -13.66 19.71
N GLY A 113 9.56 -12.63 19.13
CA GLY A 113 10.26 -11.49 18.55
C GLY A 113 10.99 -11.78 17.23
N ALA A 114 10.88 -13.00 16.68
CA ALA A 114 11.54 -13.36 15.45
C ALA A 114 10.94 -12.62 14.25
N GLU A 115 11.80 -12.24 13.31
CA GLU A 115 11.40 -11.54 12.09
C GLU A 115 11.32 -12.50 10.91
N TYR A 116 10.29 -12.34 10.10
CA TYR A 116 10.02 -13.18 8.94
C TYR A 116 9.67 -12.31 7.74
N THR A 117 10.09 -12.75 6.55
CA THR A 117 9.62 -12.22 5.28
C THR A 117 8.51 -13.13 4.75
N LEU A 118 7.36 -12.54 4.42
CA LEU A 118 6.22 -13.25 3.86
C LEU A 118 6.20 -13.08 2.35
N HIS A 119 6.38 -14.20 1.67
CA HIS A 119 6.28 -14.30 0.22
C HIS A 119 4.82 -14.45 -0.23
N PRO A 120 4.47 -13.98 -1.44
CA PRO A 120 3.13 -14.09 -2.01
C PRO A 120 2.77 -15.52 -2.49
N ASP A 121 3.44 -16.55 -1.96
CA ASP A 121 3.43 -17.97 -2.37
C ASP A 121 2.06 -18.63 -2.14
N GLY A 122 1.05 -18.16 -2.85
CA GLY A 122 -0.34 -18.53 -2.62
C GLY A 122 -1.00 -17.79 -1.46
N ASN A 123 -0.32 -16.92 -0.72
CA ASN A 123 -0.96 -16.22 0.40
C ASN A 123 -1.91 -15.10 -0.07
N SER A 124 -3.10 -15.03 0.52
CA SER A 124 -4.05 -13.92 0.41
C SER A 124 -4.02 -13.08 1.68
N MET A 125 -3.95 -11.76 1.54
CA MET A 125 -4.03 -10.83 2.65
C MET A 125 -5.42 -10.17 2.70
N ASP A 126 -6.16 -10.42 3.78
CA ASP A 126 -7.34 -9.65 4.16
C ASP A 126 -6.90 -8.56 5.14
N MET A 127 -6.59 -7.38 4.61
CA MET A 127 -6.13 -6.24 5.42
C MET A 127 -7.21 -5.69 6.37
N MET A 128 -8.50 -5.91 6.07
CA MET A 128 -9.59 -5.47 6.97
C MET A 128 -9.66 -6.36 8.20
N ARG A 129 -9.43 -7.66 8.03
CA ARG A 129 -9.36 -8.63 9.13
C ARG A 129 -7.97 -8.77 9.75
N GLY A 130 -6.96 -8.13 9.16
CA GLY A 130 -5.57 -8.29 9.56
C GLY A 130 -5.10 -9.74 9.44
N LEU A 131 -5.52 -10.45 8.39
CA LEU A 131 -5.31 -11.89 8.24
C LEU A 131 -4.52 -12.19 6.96
N ILE A 132 -3.54 -13.07 7.07
CA ILE A 132 -2.80 -13.65 5.94
C ILE A 132 -3.08 -15.15 5.93
N CYS A 133 -3.68 -15.63 4.85
CA CYS A 133 -4.06 -17.02 4.65
C CYS A 133 -3.36 -17.62 3.43
N PRO A 134 -2.79 -18.83 3.49
CA PRO A 134 -2.47 -19.56 2.27
C PRO A 134 -3.77 -19.84 1.48
N LYS A 135 -3.70 -19.76 0.15
CA LYS A 135 -4.77 -20.21 -0.76
C LYS A 135 -4.82 -21.73 -0.82
#